data_AF-S5YL09-F1
#
_entry.id   AF-S5YL09-F1
#
_cell.length_a   1.000
_cell.length_b   1.000
_cell.length_c   1.000
_cell.angle_alpha   90.00
_cell.angle_beta   90.00
_cell.angle_gamma   90.00
#
_symmetry.space_group_name_H-M   'P 1'
#
loop_
_entity.id
_entity.type
_entity.pdbx_description
1 polymer ?
#
loop_
_entity_poly.entity_id
_entity_poly.type
_entity_poly.pdbx_seq_one_letter_code
_entity_poly.pdbx_strand_id
1 'polypeptide(L)'
;MLSWLIFPTPYMICLPSYLKLLTLFVCVVGGVLGYLISNVSLFYFNKSLHNYLVSYFSGSMWFMPYISTYGIINYPLVLGMSVCKSFDQGWSE
;
A
#
# COMPACT_ATOMS: atom_id res chain seq x y z
N MET A 1 -5.85 23.05 7.09
CA MET A 1 -5.44 24.48 7.14
C MET A 1 -4.19 24.80 6.31
N LEU A 2 -3.29 23.83 6.04
CA LEU A 2 -2.08 24.10 5.25
C LEU A 2 -2.38 24.61 3.82
N SER A 3 -3.45 24.13 3.19
CA SER A 3 -3.81 24.48 1.81
C SER A 3 -4.11 25.96 1.59
N TRP A 4 -4.65 26.66 2.59
CA TRP A 4 -4.96 28.09 2.49
C TRP A 4 -3.71 28.97 2.59
N LEU A 5 -2.64 28.47 3.20
CA LEU A 5 -1.36 29.17 3.33
C LEU A 5 -0.45 28.95 2.12
N ILE A 6 -0.57 27.80 1.44
CA ILE A 6 0.34 27.40 0.36
C ILE A 6 -0.09 27.97 -1.00
N PHE A 7 -1.39 28.20 -1.23
CA PHE A 7 -1.89 28.65 -2.53
C PHE A 7 -2.31 30.12 -2.51
N PRO A 8 -1.67 31.00 -3.30
CA PRO A 8 -2.01 32.43 -3.35
C PRO A 8 -3.33 32.70 -4.08
N THR A 9 -3.84 31.76 -4.88
CA THR A 9 -5.13 31.87 -5.58
C THR A 9 -5.97 30.61 -5.36
N PRO A 10 -7.13 30.69 -4.69
CA PRO A 10 -8.00 29.54 -4.53
C PRO A 10 -8.68 29.18 -5.86
N TYR A 11 -8.49 27.95 -6.34
CA TYR A 11 -9.22 27.43 -7.50
C TYR A 11 -10.63 26.98 -7.09
N MET A 12 -11.66 27.56 -7.71
CA MET A 12 -13.04 27.10 -7.57
C MET A 12 -13.27 25.85 -8.41
N ILE A 13 -13.65 24.73 -7.77
CA ILE A 13 -13.97 23.48 -8.45
C ILE A 13 -15.51 23.30 -8.44
N CYS A 14 -16.14 23.45 -9.61
CA CYS A 14 -17.58 23.26 -9.80
C CYS A 14 -17.89 21.80 -10.14
N LEU A 15 -18.24 21.00 -9.13
CA LEU A 15 -18.65 19.60 -9.29
C LEU A 15 -20.19 19.47 -9.12
N PRO A 16 -20.85 18.54 -9.82
CA PRO A 16 -22.23 18.18 -9.53
C PRO A 16 -22.37 17.68 -8.08
N SER A 17 -23.55 17.88 -7.48
CA SER A 17 -23.80 17.64 -6.05
C SER A 17 -23.41 16.22 -5.59
N TYR A 18 -23.64 15.21 -6.43
CA TYR A 18 -23.26 13.82 -6.16
C TYR A 18 -21.75 13.64 -5.91
N LEU A 19 -20.89 14.19 -6.79
CA LEU A 19 -19.44 14.04 -6.66
C LEU A 19 -18.89 14.85 -5.48
N LYS A 20 -19.48 16.01 -5.20
CA LYS A 20 -19.05 16.87 -4.10
C LYS A 20 -19.21 16.21 -2.72
N LEU A 21 -20.21 15.33 -2.56
CA LEU A 21 -20.51 14.65 -1.31
C LEU A 21 -19.95 13.22 -1.22
N LEU A 22 -19.42 12.68 -2.32
CA LEU A 22 -18.99 11.27 -2.41
C LEU A 22 -17.98 10.88 -1.33
N THR A 23 -16.97 11.72 -1.09
CA THR A 23 -15.92 11.44 -0.09
C THR A 23 -16.49 11.27 1.31
N LEU A 24 -17.43 12.14 1.69
CA LEU A 24 -18.09 12.08 2.98
C LEU A 24 -18.92 10.79 3.11
N PHE A 25 -19.65 10.42 2.05
CA PHE A 25 -20.40 9.15 2.04
C PHE A 25 -19.48 7.93 2.18
N VAL A 26 -18.37 7.87 1.44
CA VAL A 26 -17.40 6.76 1.53
C VAL A 26 -16.78 6.67 2.92
N CYS A 27 -16.42 7.81 3.53
CA CYS A 27 -15.88 7.83 4.89
C CYS A 27 -16.89 7.31 5.93
N VAL A 28 -18.15 7.77 5.87
CA VAL A 28 -19.20 7.33 6.81
C VAL A 28 -19.50 5.85 6.63
N VAL A 29 -19.71 5.39 5.39
CA VAL A 29 -19.98 3.98 5.10
C VAL A 29 -18.79 3.11 5.51
N GLY A 30 -17.57 3.52 5.20
CA GLY A 30 -16.36 2.81 5.61
C GLY A 30 -16.22 2.70 7.13
N GLY A 31 -16.52 3.77 7.87
CA GLY A 31 -16.51 3.78 9.33
C GLY A 31 -17.56 2.85 9.94
N VAL A 32 -18.79 2.88 9.43
CA VAL A 32 -19.87 1.98 9.89
C VAL A 32 -19.53 0.51 9.59
N LEU A 33 -19.07 0.20 8.38
CA LEU A 33 -18.66 -1.16 8.02
C LEU A 33 -17.49 -1.64 8.87
N GLY A 34 -16.47 -0.80 9.09
CA GLY A 34 -15.34 -1.12 9.95
C GLY A 34 -15.75 -1.42 11.39
N TYR A 35 -16.67 -0.63 11.95
CA TYR A 35 -17.21 -0.88 13.28
C TYR A 35 -17.93 -2.24 13.37
N LEU A 36 -18.78 -2.56 12.39
CA LEU A 36 -19.48 -3.86 12.34
C LEU A 36 -18.50 -5.03 12.24
N ILE A 37 -17.41 -4.90 11.47
CA ILE A 37 -16.37 -5.93 11.34
C ILE A 37 -15.60 -6.11 12.67
N SER A 38 -15.39 -5.04 13.43
CA SER A 38 -14.64 -5.09 14.70
C SER A 38 -15.40 -5.76 15.86
N ASN A 39 -16.72 -5.93 15.74
CA ASN A 39 -17.56 -6.54 16.77
C ASN A 39 -17.41 -8.08 16.81
N VAL A 40 -16.25 -8.56 17.25
CA VAL A 40 -15.94 -9.99 17.40
C VAL A 40 -15.91 -10.38 18.88
N SER A 41 -16.63 -11.43 19.26
CA SER A 41 -16.59 -12.09 20.57
C SER A 41 -15.70 -13.34 20.58
N LEU A 42 -15.27 -13.75 21.78
CA LEU A 42 -14.31 -14.84 21.98
C LEU A 42 -14.76 -16.23 21.46
N PHE A 43 -16.07 -16.45 21.26
CA PHE A 43 -16.61 -17.75 20.83
C PHE A 43 -17.09 -17.78 19.37
N TYR A 44 -16.77 -16.77 18.55
CA TYR A 44 -17.13 -16.81 17.13
C TYR A 44 -16.19 -17.67 16.28
N PHE A 45 -16.76 -18.37 15.30
CA PHE A 45 -15.98 -18.98 14.23
C PHE A 45 -15.20 -17.89 13.46
N ASN A 46 -13.89 -18.06 13.36
CA ASN A 46 -13.00 -17.15 12.65
C ASN A 46 -13.35 -17.08 11.16
N LYS A 47 -14.06 -16.02 10.76
CA LYS A 47 -14.40 -15.74 9.35
C LYS A 47 -13.15 -15.55 8.49
N SER A 48 -12.06 -15.03 9.06
CA SER A 48 -10.77 -14.87 8.39
C SER A 48 -10.11 -16.20 8.03
N LEU A 49 -10.25 -17.22 8.89
CA LEU A 49 -9.76 -18.57 8.63
C LEU A 49 -10.62 -19.29 7.59
N HIS A 50 -11.94 -19.05 7.58
CA HIS A 50 -12.82 -19.60 6.54
C HIS A 50 -12.48 -19.04 5.15
N ASN A 51 -12.17 -17.74 5.06
CA ASN A 51 -11.77 -17.09 3.81
C ASN A 51 -10.25 -16.84 3.76
N TYR A 52 -9.46 -17.90 3.99
CA TYR A 52 -8.01 -17.81 4.15
C TYR A 52 -7.29 -17.19 2.95
N LEU A 53 -7.67 -17.53 1.72
CA LEU A 53 -7.02 -16.99 0.51
C LEU A 53 -7.09 -15.47 0.44
N VAL A 54 -8.26 -14.90 0.73
CA VAL A 54 -8.48 -13.45 0.66
C VAL A 54 -7.75 -12.75 1.81
N SER A 55 -7.85 -13.28 3.03
CA SER A 55 -7.20 -12.69 4.20
C SER A 55 -5.67 -12.75 4.11
N TYR A 56 -5.13 -13.86 3.59
CA TYR A 56 -3.70 -14.02 3.33
C TYR A 56 -3.20 -13.07 2.23
N PHE A 57 -3.93 -12.93 1.13
CA PHE A 57 -3.55 -12.01 0.06
C PHE A 57 -3.56 -10.54 0.52
N SER A 58 -4.59 -10.11 1.24
CA SER A 58 -4.65 -8.75 1.79
C SER A 58 -3.61 -8.52 2.90
N GLY A 59 -3.36 -9.52 3.74
CA GLY A 59 -2.41 -9.43 4.86
C GLY A 59 -0.94 -9.46 4.42
N SER A 60 -0.62 -10.18 3.35
CA SER A 60 0.74 -10.25 2.78
C SER A 60 1.11 -9.03 1.92
N MET A 61 0.30 -7.95 1.96
CA MET A 61 0.46 -6.76 1.12
C MET A 61 0.61 -7.15 -0.36
N TRP A 62 -0.30 -7.98 -0.87
CA TRP A 62 -0.29 -8.45 -2.26
C TRP A 62 1.05 -9.06 -2.70
N PHE A 63 1.73 -9.78 -1.80
CA PHE A 63 3.06 -10.36 -2.03
C PHE A 63 4.17 -9.38 -2.41
N MET A 64 3.96 -8.08 -2.21
CA MET A 64 4.91 -7.03 -2.58
C MET A 64 6.30 -7.24 -1.97
N PRO A 65 6.45 -7.62 -0.67
CA PRO A 65 7.78 -7.86 -0.09
C PRO A 65 8.53 -9.01 -0.76
N TYR A 66 7.84 -10.08 -1.16
CA TYR A 66 8.47 -11.23 -1.83
C TYR A 66 8.94 -10.88 -3.23
N ILE A 67 8.14 -10.09 -3.96
CA ILE A 67 8.50 -9.61 -5.30
C ILE A 67 9.71 -8.67 -5.22
N SER A 68 9.69 -7.73 -4.28
CA SER A 68 10.76 -6.73 -4.15
C SER A 68 12.07 -7.32 -3.63
N THR A 69 12.02 -8.41 -2.86
CA THR A 69 13.22 -9.09 -2.37
C THR A 69 13.70 -10.16 -3.34
N TYR A 70 13.01 -11.30 -3.44
CA TYR A 70 13.49 -12.45 -4.22
C TYR A 70 13.58 -12.18 -5.72
N GLY A 71 12.67 -11.38 -6.28
CA GLY A 71 12.66 -11.08 -7.71
C GLY A 71 13.77 -10.11 -8.14
N ILE A 72 13.98 -9.05 -7.36
CA ILE A 72 14.80 -7.91 -7.79
C ILE A 72 16.25 -8.01 -7.28
N ILE A 73 16.53 -8.70 -6.18
CA ILE A 73 17.86 -8.69 -5.53
C ILE A 73 18.95 -9.36 -6.36
N ASN A 74 18.64 -10.39 -7.16
CA ASN A 74 19.66 -11.16 -7.88
C ASN A 74 20.43 -10.34 -8.92
N TYR A 75 19.74 -9.45 -9.66
CA TYR A 75 20.34 -8.67 -10.73
C TYR A 75 21.42 -7.68 -10.24
N PRO A 76 21.17 -6.79 -9.25
CA PRO A 76 22.19 -5.90 -8.72
C PRO A 76 23.31 -6.65 -8.00
N LEU A 77 23.06 -7.82 -7.38
CA LEU A 77 24.11 -8.60 -6.73
C LEU A 77 25.11 -9.19 -7.73
N VAL A 78 24.62 -9.77 -8.83
CA VAL A 78 25.49 -10.32 -9.89
C VAL A 78 26.29 -9.19 -10.55
N LEU A 79 25.64 -8.07 -10.84
CA LEU A 79 26.32 -6.89 -11.37
C LEU A 79 27.38 -6.36 -10.39
N GLY A 80 27.03 -6.23 -9.11
CA GLY A 80 27.98 -5.80 -8.07
C GLY A 80 29.22 -6.69 -8.01
N MET A 81 29.04 -8.02 -8.03
CA MET A 81 30.16 -8.95 -8.07
C MET A 81 31.02 -8.80 -9.34
N SER A 82 30.38 -8.60 -10.50
CA SER A 82 31.12 -8.37 -11.75
C SER A 82 31.96 -7.10 -11.70
N VAL A 83 31.40 -6.01 -11.15
CA VAL A 83 32.08 -4.72 -11.02
C VAL A 83 33.24 -4.83 -10.04
N CYS A 84 33.03 -5.41 -8.86
CA CYS A 84 34.10 -5.61 -7.88
C CYS A 84 35.24 -6.47 -8.43
N LYS A 85 34.95 -7.49 -9.24
CA LYS A 85 35.97 -8.36 -9.83
C LYS A 85 36.72 -7.71 -11.00
N SER A 86 36.01 -6.99 -11.89
CA SER A 86 36.62 -6.46 -13.12
C SER A 86 37.23 -5.08 -12.97
N PHE A 87 36.60 -4.23 -12.17
CA PHE A 87 37.09 -2.88 -11.87
C PHE A 87 37.99 -2.95 -10.65
N ASP A 88 37.42 -2.98 -9.43
CA ASP A 88 38.18 -2.80 -8.18
C ASP A 88 39.34 -3.78 -8.02
N GLN A 89 39.09 -5.10 -8.05
CA GLN A 89 40.11 -6.15 -7.91
C GLN A 89 40.75 -6.57 -9.23
N GLY A 90 40.57 -5.78 -10.29
CA GLY A 90 40.94 -6.10 -11.65
C GLY A 90 41.75 -4.99 -12.29
N TRP A 91 41.16 -4.32 -13.29
CA TRP A 91 41.87 -3.32 -14.10
C TRP A 91 42.29 -2.06 -13.34
N SER A 92 41.67 -1.74 -12.21
CA SER A 92 41.98 -0.54 -11.42
C SER A 92 42.78 -0.79 -10.15
N GLU A 93 43.24 -2.03 -9.93
CA GLU A 93 44.34 -2.36 -9.00
C GLU A 93 45.71 -2.18 -9.69
#